data_AF-A0A519Z8Q0-F1
#
_entry.id   AF-A0A519Z8Q0-F1
#
_cell.length_a   1.000
_cell.length_b   1.000
_cell.length_c   1.000
_cell.angle_alpha   90.00
_cell.angle_beta   90.00
_cell.angle_gamma   90.00
#
_symmetry.space_group_name_H-M   'P 1'
#
loop_
_entity.id
_entity.type
_entity.pdbx_description
1 polymer ?
#
loop_
_entity_poly.entity_id
_entity_poly.type
_entity_poly.pdbx_seq_one_letter_code
_entity_poly.pdbx_strand_id
1 'polypeptide(L)'
;MQRRRFITSTAVIAGSLAIGKKLYANEPADILGHNNRRYTLNKQWSQAVPATNPVKDCHEMVQDKNGRILLLTNETRNNVIVYDRKGKLLTSWGHEYPGAHGLTLFNENGPDVLYIADNS
;
A
#
# COMPACT_ATOMS: atom_id res chain seq x y z
N MET A 1 35.06 -34.04 -24.18
CA MET A 1 34.49 -33.03 -23.26
C MET A 1 35.54 -32.61 -22.22
N GLN A 2 35.83 -31.32 -22.08
CA GLN A 2 36.87 -30.84 -21.14
C GLN A 2 36.29 -30.68 -19.72
N ARG A 3 36.57 -31.64 -18.83
CA ARG A 3 36.07 -31.69 -17.44
C ARG A 3 36.32 -30.39 -16.66
N ARG A 4 37.43 -29.70 -16.90
CA ARG A 4 37.74 -28.41 -16.29
C ARG A 4 36.72 -27.33 -16.64
N ARG A 5 36.35 -27.20 -17.93
CA ARG A 5 35.33 -26.25 -18.38
C ARG A 5 33.97 -26.54 -17.73
N PHE A 6 33.59 -27.81 -17.66
CA PHE A 6 32.33 -28.20 -17.00
C PHE A 6 32.31 -27.79 -15.53
N ILE A 7 33.34 -28.14 -14.75
CA ILE A 7 33.44 -27.79 -13.32
C ILE A 7 33.41 -26.27 -13.12
N THR A 8 34.16 -25.52 -13.93
CA THR A 8 34.17 -24.05 -13.85
C THR A 8 32.81 -23.46 -14.16
N SER A 9 32.14 -23.91 -15.23
CA SER A 9 30.80 -23.42 -15.59
C SER A 9 29.76 -23.74 -14.50
N THR A 10 29.78 -24.94 -13.92
CA THR A 10 28.86 -25.32 -12.85
C THR A 10 29.10 -24.51 -11.57
N ALA A 11 30.36 -24.24 -11.21
CA ALA A 11 30.70 -23.42 -10.05
C ALA A 11 30.24 -21.96 -10.20
N VAL A 12 30.39 -21.38 -11.40
CA VAL A 12 29.90 -20.02 -11.69
C VAL A 12 28.38 -19.95 -11.57
N ILE A 13 27.64 -20.89 -12.17
CA ILE A 13 26.17 -20.92 -12.12
C ILE A 13 25.68 -21.06 -10.67
N ALA A 14 26.27 -21.98 -9.89
CA ALA A 14 25.90 -22.18 -8.49
C ALA A 14 26.20 -20.94 -7.64
N GLY A 15 27.35 -20.28 -7.87
CA GLY A 15 27.70 -19.01 -7.24
C GLY A 15 26.71 -17.89 -7.58
N SER A 16 26.35 -17.73 -8.86
CA SER A 16 25.37 -16.74 -9.31
C SER A 16 23.98 -16.95 -8.69
N LEU A 17 23.53 -18.20 -8.58
CA LEU A 17 22.26 -18.54 -7.93
C LEU A 17 22.27 -18.21 -6.43
N ALA A 18 23.37 -18.50 -5.73
CA ALA A 18 23.52 -18.20 -4.31
C ALA A 18 23.55 -16.68 -4.03
N ILE A 19 24.25 -15.91 -4.88
CA ILE A 19 24.29 -14.44 -4.79
C ILE A 19 22.91 -13.85 -5.11
N GLY A 20 22.26 -14.31 -6.17
CA GLY A 20 20.90 -13.89 -6.52
C GLY A 20 19.94 -14.09 -5.35
N LYS A 21 19.93 -15.26 -4.73
CA LYS A 21 19.06 -15.53 -3.57
C LYS A 21 19.33 -14.58 -2.39
N LYS A 22 20.58 -14.18 -2.14
CA LYS A 22 20.90 -13.20 -1.08
C LYS A 22 20.47 -11.78 -1.43
N LEU A 23 20.61 -11.36 -2.69
CA LEU A 23 20.18 -10.04 -3.16
C LEU A 23 18.66 -9.90 -3.20
N TYR A 24 17.94 -11.01 -3.43
CA TYR A 24 16.48 -11.09 -3.39
C TYR A 24 15.94 -11.61 -2.06
N ALA A 25 16.78 -11.78 -1.04
CA ALA A 25 16.31 -12.11 0.29
C ALA A 25 15.62 -10.86 0.86
N ASN A 26 14.35 -10.98 1.22
CA ASN A 26 13.67 -9.91 1.92
C ASN A 26 14.38 -9.66 3.25
N GLU A 27 14.69 -8.40 3.54
CA GLU A 27 15.09 -7.99 4.88
C GLU A 27 14.07 -8.49 5.90
N PRO A 28 14.50 -8.92 7.11
CA PRO A 28 13.57 -9.33 8.14
C PRO A 28 12.56 -8.19 8.37
N ALA A 29 11.27 -8.51 8.28
CA ALA A 29 10.24 -7.50 8.44
C ALA A 29 10.29 -6.91 9.85
N ASP A 30 10.37 -5.58 9.94
CA ASP A 30 10.26 -4.88 11.21
C ASP A 30 8.95 -5.27 11.90
N ILE A 31 9.08 -5.79 13.13
CA ILE A 31 7.93 -6.18 13.93
C ILE A 31 7.51 -4.96 14.76
N LEU A 32 6.30 -4.48 14.50
CA LEU A 32 5.64 -3.41 15.23
C LEU A 32 4.72 -3.98 16.31
N GLY A 33 4.53 -3.25 17.41
CA GLY A 33 3.62 -3.61 18.50
C GLY A 33 4.23 -4.49 19.59
N HIS A 34 3.42 -4.90 20.58
CA HIS A 34 3.87 -5.59 21.79
C HIS A 34 2.95 -6.77 22.17
N ASN A 35 3.47 -7.70 22.97
CA ASN A 35 2.74 -8.87 23.47
C ASN A 35 2.09 -9.67 22.32
N ASN A 36 0.78 -9.88 22.39
CA ASN A 36 0.00 -10.64 21.41
C ASN A 36 -0.52 -9.78 20.24
N ARG A 37 -0.08 -8.51 20.13
CA ARG A 37 -0.48 -7.59 19.06
C ARG A 37 0.77 -7.14 18.30
N ARG A 38 1.28 -8.03 17.45
CA ARG A 38 2.47 -7.81 16.63
C ARG A 38 2.10 -7.76 15.15
N TYR A 39 2.67 -6.82 14.43
CA TYR A 39 2.35 -6.52 13.03
C TYR A 39 3.64 -6.37 12.23
N THR A 40 3.56 -6.61 10.92
CA THR A 40 4.64 -6.31 9.98
C THR A 40 4.16 -5.28 8.97
N LEU A 41 5.03 -4.36 8.59
CA LEU A 41 4.69 -3.35 7.59
C LEU A 41 4.67 -3.96 6.18
N ASN A 42 3.53 -3.84 5.49
CA ASN A 42 3.44 -4.13 4.06
C ASN A 42 3.56 -2.83 3.26
N LYS A 43 4.77 -2.53 2.77
CA LYS A 43 5.04 -1.32 1.96
C LYS A 43 4.45 -1.41 0.54
N GLN A 44 4.02 -2.60 0.13
CA GLN A 44 3.46 -2.91 -1.18
C GLN A 44 1.93 -3.11 -1.13
N TRP A 45 1.29 -2.71 -0.02
CA TRP A 45 -0.16 -2.89 0.12
C TRP A 45 -0.92 -2.07 -0.93
N SER A 46 -0.68 -0.76 -1.02
CA SER A 46 -1.29 0.05 -2.07
C SER A 46 -0.72 -0.32 -3.43
N GLN A 47 -1.61 -0.69 -4.35
CA GLN A 47 -1.30 -0.98 -5.75
C GLN A 47 -1.64 0.20 -6.67
N ALA A 48 -2.00 1.36 -6.09
CA ALA A 48 -2.20 2.58 -6.87
C ALA A 48 -0.87 3.04 -7.50
N VAL A 49 -0.95 3.60 -8.71
CA VAL A 49 0.22 4.11 -9.42
C VAL A 49 0.41 5.58 -9.02
N PRO A 50 1.50 5.98 -8.33
CA PRO A 50 1.65 7.35 -7.82
C PRO A 50 1.64 8.44 -8.89
N ALA A 51 2.00 8.09 -10.13
CA ALA A 51 1.96 9.02 -11.26
C ALA A 51 0.52 9.43 -11.64
N THR A 52 -0.45 8.54 -11.48
CA THR A 52 -1.86 8.78 -11.85
C THR A 52 -2.77 8.99 -10.63
N ASN A 53 -2.44 8.36 -9.50
CA ASN A 53 -3.16 8.40 -8.23
C ASN A 53 -2.18 8.71 -7.10
N PRO A 54 -1.57 9.91 -7.13
CA PRO A 54 -0.73 10.41 -6.05
C PRO A 54 -1.44 10.34 -4.69
N VAL A 55 -0.64 10.11 -3.65
CA VAL A 55 -1.04 10.31 -2.25
C VAL A 55 -0.03 11.25 -1.64
N LYS A 56 -0.46 12.44 -1.24
CA LYS A 56 0.44 13.44 -0.63
C LYS A 56 0.64 13.15 0.85
N ASP A 57 -0.46 12.84 1.53
CA ASP A 57 -0.58 12.57 2.95
C ASP A 57 -1.82 11.70 3.20
N CYS A 58 -1.99 11.22 4.42
CA CYS A 58 -3.20 10.52 4.85
C CYS A 58 -3.67 11.18 6.14
N HIS A 59 -4.81 11.87 6.08
CA HIS A 59 -5.40 12.47 7.28
C HIS A 59 -6.29 11.48 8.00
N GLU A 60 -7.11 10.76 7.23
CA GLU A 60 -8.04 9.80 7.78
C GLU A 60 -8.27 8.63 6.83
N MET A 61 -8.66 7.50 7.44
CA MET A 61 -9.11 6.31 6.71
C MET A 61 -10.35 5.72 7.37
N VAL A 62 -11.35 5.38 6.56
CA VAL A 62 -12.56 4.70 7.03
C VAL A 62 -12.85 3.46 6.19
N GLN A 63 -13.37 2.42 6.84
CA GLN A 63 -13.85 1.23 6.15
C GLN A 63 -15.37 1.29 6.01
N ASP A 64 -15.88 1.09 4.80
CA ASP A 64 -17.31 1.01 4.56
C ASP A 64 -17.89 -0.38 4.86
N LYS A 65 -19.21 -0.52 4.80
CA LYS A 65 -19.91 -1.80 5.04
C LYS A 65 -19.54 -2.92 4.06
N ASN A 66 -19.00 -2.57 2.89
CA ASN A 66 -18.53 -3.53 1.88
C ASN A 66 -17.06 -3.93 2.11
N GLY A 67 -16.42 -3.39 3.14
CA GLY A 67 -15.02 -3.61 3.47
C GLY A 67 -14.04 -2.81 2.61
N ARG A 68 -14.52 -1.87 1.78
CA ARG A 68 -13.65 -0.95 1.02
C ARG A 68 -13.00 0.03 1.98
N ILE A 69 -11.78 0.42 1.67
CA ILE A 69 -10.99 1.34 2.47
C ILE A 69 -10.95 2.68 1.76
N LEU A 70 -11.48 3.71 2.38
CA LEU A 70 -11.49 5.08 1.87
C LEU A 70 -10.37 5.85 2.57
N LEU A 71 -9.49 6.46 1.80
CA LEU A 71 -8.40 7.33 2.27
C LEU A 71 -8.69 8.76 1.84
N LEU A 72 -8.50 9.71 2.75
CA LEU A 72 -8.58 11.15 2.48
C LEU A 72 -7.19 11.80 2.52
N THR A 73 -6.85 12.54 1.45
CA THR A 73 -5.58 13.24 1.26
C THR A 73 -5.79 14.68 0.79
N ASN A 74 -4.81 15.55 1.06
CA ASN A 74 -4.71 16.93 0.55
C ASN A 74 -4.39 17.02 -0.95
N GLU A 75 -4.20 15.90 -1.63
CA GLU A 75 -3.93 15.87 -3.07
C GLU A 75 -5.22 16.04 -3.88
N THR A 76 -5.43 17.25 -4.39
CA THR A 76 -6.64 17.64 -5.12
C THR A 76 -6.74 17.06 -6.53
N ARG A 77 -5.77 16.25 -7.00
CA ARG A 77 -6.00 15.41 -8.18
C ARG A 77 -6.93 14.22 -7.88
N ASN A 78 -7.02 13.79 -6.62
CA ASN A 78 -7.84 12.65 -6.19
C ASN A 78 -7.97 12.62 -4.65
N ASN A 79 -8.68 13.59 -4.06
CA ASN A 79 -8.72 13.74 -2.61
C ASN A 79 -9.17 12.47 -1.86
N VAL A 80 -10.15 11.75 -2.42
CA VAL A 80 -10.64 10.49 -1.87
C VAL A 80 -10.20 9.34 -2.75
N ILE A 81 -9.53 8.37 -2.14
CA ILE A 81 -9.02 7.17 -2.82
C ILE A 81 -9.65 5.94 -2.18
N VAL A 82 -10.24 5.07 -3.00
CA VAL A 82 -10.99 3.91 -2.54
C VAL A 82 -10.28 2.63 -2.96
N TYR A 83 -9.90 1.81 -1.98
CA TYR A 83 -9.24 0.53 -2.16
C TYR A 83 -10.14 -0.63 -1.76
N ASP A 84 -9.83 -1.82 -2.27
CA ASP A 84 -10.22 -3.05 -1.58
C ASP A 84 -9.29 -3.35 -0.39
N ARG A 85 -9.62 -4.38 0.40
CA ARG A 85 -8.81 -4.77 1.57
C ARG A 85 -7.39 -5.23 1.21
N LYS A 86 -7.15 -5.66 -0.03
CA LYS A 86 -5.84 -6.10 -0.52
C LYS A 86 -5.02 -4.94 -1.11
N GLY A 87 -5.58 -3.71 -1.07
CA GLY A 87 -4.93 -2.49 -1.53
C GLY A 87 -4.99 -2.29 -3.04
N LYS A 88 -5.85 -3.04 -3.75
CA LYS A 88 -6.17 -2.72 -5.15
C LYS A 88 -6.98 -1.43 -5.19
N LEU A 89 -6.54 -0.47 -6.01
CA LEU A 89 -7.30 0.73 -6.28
C LEU A 89 -8.61 0.37 -7.01
N LEU A 90 -9.75 0.77 -6.44
CA LEU A 90 -11.07 0.58 -7.03
C LEU A 90 -11.54 1.82 -7.77
N THR A 91 -11.39 2.99 -7.14
CA THR A 91 -11.75 4.29 -7.72
C THR A 91 -11.12 5.42 -6.91
N SER A 92 -11.19 6.65 -7.43
CA SER A 92 -10.82 7.86 -6.73
C SER A 92 -11.62 9.05 -7.26
N TRP A 93 -11.84 10.04 -6.42
CA TRP A 93 -12.61 11.24 -6.76
C TRP A 93 -12.24 12.42 -5.84
N GLY A 94 -12.76 13.61 -6.16
CA GLY A 94 -12.61 14.81 -5.34
C GLY A 94 -11.41 15.67 -5.75
N HIS A 95 -11.67 16.98 -5.84
CA HIS A 95 -10.68 17.98 -6.26
C HIS A 95 -10.70 19.25 -5.39
N GLU A 96 -11.48 19.24 -4.33
CA GLU A 96 -11.89 20.44 -3.60
C GLU A 96 -11.20 20.57 -2.25
N TYR A 97 -10.44 19.56 -1.80
CA TYR A 97 -9.98 19.48 -0.42
C TYR A 97 -8.46 19.63 -0.22
N PRO A 98 -7.87 20.82 -0.43
CA PRO A 98 -6.42 21.02 -0.25
C PRO A 98 -5.97 21.00 1.22
N GLY A 99 -6.90 21.15 2.17
CA GLY A 99 -6.70 21.10 3.63
C GLY A 99 -7.54 20.01 4.31
N ALA A 100 -7.79 18.91 3.60
CA ALA A 100 -8.52 17.77 4.10
C ALA A 100 -8.04 17.33 5.49
N HIS A 101 -8.96 17.12 6.43
CA HIS A 101 -8.60 16.80 7.81
C HIS A 101 -9.46 15.71 8.43
N GLY A 102 -10.79 15.84 8.35
CA GLY A 102 -11.72 14.87 8.94
C GLY A 102 -12.43 14.03 7.88
N LEU A 103 -12.59 12.73 8.15
CA LEU A 103 -13.39 11.81 7.35
C LEU A 103 -14.21 10.93 8.30
N THR A 104 -15.52 10.89 8.14
CA THR A 104 -16.37 9.99 8.93
C THR A 104 -17.49 9.42 8.06
N LEU A 105 -17.70 8.11 8.18
CA LEU A 105 -18.81 7.42 7.55
C LEU A 105 -19.93 7.23 8.58
N PHE A 106 -21.16 7.58 8.22
CA PHE A 106 -22.32 7.41 9.07
C PHE A 106 -23.45 6.75 8.28
N ASN A 107 -24.22 5.85 8.91
CA ASN A 107 -25.39 5.26 8.29
C ASN A 107 -26.64 6.05 8.67
N GLU A 108 -27.24 6.76 7.72
CA GLU A 108 -28.46 7.54 7.93
C GLU A 108 -29.72 6.70 7.67
N ASN A 109 -29.93 5.64 8.47
CA ASN A 109 -31.06 4.70 8.33
C ASN A 109 -31.15 4.04 6.93
N GLY A 110 -30.01 3.66 6.36
CA GLY A 110 -29.96 2.99 5.06
C GLY A 110 -28.72 3.35 4.24
N PRO A 111 -28.68 4.55 3.64
CA PRO A 111 -27.51 5.02 2.90
C PRO A 111 -26.33 5.29 3.85
N ASP A 112 -25.13 4.96 3.37
CA ASP A 112 -23.91 5.41 4.03
C ASP A 112 -23.58 6.82 3.50
N VAL A 113 -23.39 7.75 4.41
CA VAL A 113 -23.08 9.16 4.15
C VAL A 113 -21.67 9.44 4.63
N LEU A 114 -20.90 10.16 3.81
CA LEU A 114 -19.53 10.53 4.10
C LEU A 114 -19.48 12.01 4.49
N TYR A 115 -19.05 12.29 5.71
CA TYR A 115 -18.77 13.64 6.18
C TYR A 115 -17.27 13.91 6.03
N ILE A 116 -16.96 15.01 5.36
CA ILE A 116 -15.59 15.50 5.15
C ILE A 116 -15.46 16.85 5.84
N ALA A 117 -14.39 17.03 6.59
CA ALA A 117 -13.98 18.32 7.14
C ALA A 117 -12.69 18.78 6.47
N ASP A 118 -12.69 20.04 6.03
CA ASP A 118 -11.55 20.74 5.45
C ASP A 118 -11.29 22.02 6.26
N ASN A 119 -10.02 22.40 6.37
CA ASN A 119 -9.55 23.59 7.08
C ASN A 119 -8.97 24.68 6.16
N SER A 120 -9.09 24.53 4.83
CA SER A 120 -8.67 25.53 3.85
C SER A 120 -9.59 26.74 3.74
#